data_AF-A0A4Q9PUR9-F1
#
_entry.id   AF-A0A4Q9PUR9-F1
#
_cell.length_a   1.000
_cell.length_b   1.000
_cell.length_c   1.000
_cell.angle_alpha   90.00
_cell.angle_beta   90.00
_cell.angle_gamma   90.00
#
_symmetry.space_group_name_H-M   'P 1'
#
loop_
_entity.id
_entity.type
_entity.pdbx_description
1 polymer ?
#
loop_
_entity_poly.entity_id
_entity_poly.type
_entity_poly.pdbx_seq_one_letter_code
_entity_poly.pdbx_strand_id
1 'polypeptide(L)'
;MFSPYLGLETLSLTLFGQDISYTIEALRHVRSQELRQIAITHLCFDQSGEDTVSQWSKLSLDGSLATQAYRGLEMLHITLCAAEPYVENVDGRWDKSCKSLLPKCYKRGIVELSLEDVDDPE
;
A
#
# COMPACT_ATOMS: atom_id res chain seq x y z
N MET A 1 20.04 -9.16 -14.99
CA MET A 1 18.87 -8.27 -15.25
C MET A 1 19.24 -6.92 -14.65
N PHE A 2 19.50 -5.92 -15.48
CA PHE A 2 19.84 -4.57 -15.01
C PHE A 2 18.56 -3.91 -14.52
N SER A 3 18.56 -3.42 -13.28
CA SER A 3 17.50 -2.51 -12.85
C SER A 3 17.86 -1.09 -13.27
N PRO A 4 16.96 -0.35 -13.94
CA PRO A 4 17.21 1.03 -14.33
C PRO A 4 17.25 2.00 -13.13
N TYR A 5 16.84 1.55 -11.94
CA TYR A 5 16.63 2.40 -10.76
C TYR A 5 17.74 2.25 -9.71
N LEU A 6 19.01 2.40 -10.09
CA LEU A 6 20.15 2.11 -9.20
C LEU A 6 20.24 2.95 -7.92
N GLY A 7 19.63 4.13 -7.89
CA GLY A 7 19.63 5.04 -6.72
C GLY A 7 18.24 5.48 -6.27
N LEU A 8 17.20 4.70 -6.58
CA LEU A 8 15.84 5.02 -6.16
C LEU A 8 15.65 4.63 -4.69
N GLU A 9 15.57 5.63 -3.82
CA GLU A 9 15.40 5.44 -2.37
C GLU A 9 13.92 5.43 -1.93
N THR A 10 13.09 6.22 -2.60
CA THR A 10 11.67 6.38 -2.28
C THR A 10 10.82 6.16 -3.52
N LEU A 11 9.76 5.36 -3.38
CA LEU A 11 8.75 5.15 -4.41
C LEU A 11 7.38 5.57 -3.87
N SER A 12 6.74 6.53 -4.53
CA SER A 12 5.36 6.93 -4.22
C SER A 12 4.43 6.51 -5.36
N LEU A 13 3.36 5.81 -5.02
CA LEU A 13 2.35 5.32 -5.95
C LEU A 13 0.99 5.85 -5.53
N THR A 14 0.36 6.62 -6.42
CA THR A 14 -1.02 7.06 -6.25
C THR A 14 -1.91 6.26 -7.19
N LEU A 15 -2.94 5.65 -6.63
CA LEU A 15 -3.82 4.71 -7.30
C LEU A 15 -5.23 5.28 -7.35
N PHE A 16 -5.84 5.20 -8.52
CA PHE A 16 -7.19 5.68 -8.76
C PHE A 16 -8.11 4.50 -9.06
N GLY A 17 -9.22 4.41 -8.33
CA GLY A 17 -10.28 3.45 -8.61
C GLY A 17 -9.93 1.99 -8.28
N GLN A 18 -10.75 1.09 -8.80
CA GLN A 18 -10.92 -0.26 -8.24
C GLN A 18 -9.86 -1.30 -8.66
N ASP A 19 -8.91 -0.96 -9.53
CA ASP A 19 -7.95 -1.93 -10.06
C ASP A 19 -6.53 -1.68 -9.56
N ILE A 20 -6.30 -2.10 -8.31
CA ILE A 20 -4.99 -2.07 -7.67
C ILE A 20 -4.03 -3.16 -8.19
N SER A 21 -4.46 -4.03 -9.12
CA SER A 21 -3.61 -5.14 -9.59
C SER A 21 -2.35 -4.68 -10.31
N TYR A 22 -2.40 -3.54 -11.00
CA TYR A 22 -1.24 -2.93 -11.64
C TYR A 22 -0.16 -2.48 -10.66
N THR A 23 -0.51 -2.20 -9.41
CA THR A 23 0.44 -1.74 -8.38
C THR A 23 1.46 -2.81 -8.04
N ILE A 24 1.02 -4.05 -7.84
CA ILE A 24 1.94 -5.17 -7.57
C ILE A 24 2.82 -5.43 -8.77
N GLU A 25 2.25 -5.37 -9.96
CA GLU A 25 3.01 -5.61 -11.17
C GLU A 25 4.08 -4.52 -11.34
N ALA A 26 3.75 -3.25 -11.13
CA ALA A 26 4.70 -2.15 -11.12
C ALA A 26 5.81 -2.36 -10.07
N LEU A 27 5.44 -2.72 -8.83
CA LEU A 27 6.40 -3.04 -7.77
C LEU A 27 7.34 -4.19 -8.18
N ARG A 28 6.88 -5.21 -8.89
CA ARG A 28 7.77 -6.30 -9.35
C ARG A 28 8.88 -5.83 -10.30
N HIS A 29 8.62 -4.76 -11.05
CA HIS A 29 9.55 -4.15 -12.01
C HIS A 29 10.42 -3.04 -11.41
N VAL A 30 9.95 -2.36 -10.37
CA VAL A 30 10.75 -1.37 -9.63
C VAL A 30 11.64 -2.08 -8.61
N ARG A 31 12.86 -2.40 -9.02
CA ARG A 31 13.87 -3.05 -8.14
C ARG A 31 15.01 -2.09 -7.86
N SER A 32 15.12 -1.53 -6.67
CA SER A 32 16.35 -0.83 -6.27
C SER A 32 16.94 -1.46 -5.02
N GLN A 33 18.26 -1.55 -4.96
CA GLN A 33 18.96 -2.00 -3.75
C GLN A 33 18.92 -0.91 -2.67
N GLU A 34 18.72 0.35 -3.08
CA GLU A 34 18.65 1.51 -2.20
C GLU A 34 17.23 1.86 -1.78
N LEU A 35 16.21 1.10 -2.24
CA LEU A 35 14.81 1.39 -1.91
C LEU A 35 14.55 1.18 -0.43
N ARG A 36 14.29 2.28 0.27
CA ARG A 36 14.01 2.32 1.72
C ARG A 36 12.56 2.62 2.02
N GLN A 37 11.86 3.33 1.14
CA GLN A 37 10.51 3.80 1.40
C GLN A 37 9.58 3.52 0.23
N ILE A 38 8.40 3.00 0.54
CA ILE A 38 7.29 2.88 -0.39
C ILE A 38 6.08 3.57 0.22
N ALA A 39 5.50 4.53 -0.49
CA ALA A 39 4.23 5.14 -0.15
C ALA A 39 3.18 4.71 -1.16
N ILE A 40 2.05 4.17 -0.69
CA ILE A 40 0.90 3.81 -1.53
C ILE A 40 -0.29 4.62 -1.07
N THR A 41 -0.76 5.52 -1.93
CA THR A 41 -2.00 6.27 -1.72
C THR A 41 -3.09 5.67 -2.60
N HIS A 42 -4.15 5.14 -1.99
CA HIS A 42 -5.28 4.58 -2.71
C HIS A 42 -6.48 5.50 -2.60
N LEU A 43 -6.89 6.07 -3.73
CA LEU A 43 -8.03 6.96 -3.87
C LEU A 43 -9.26 6.12 -4.23
N CYS A 44 -10.10 5.84 -3.24
CA CYS A 44 -11.26 4.95 -3.32
C CYS A 44 -12.53 5.67 -2.84
N PHE A 45 -12.91 6.72 -3.58
CA PHE A 45 -14.05 7.59 -3.25
C PHE A 45 -15.40 6.85 -3.20
N ASP A 46 -15.54 5.75 -3.94
CA ASP A 46 -16.76 4.95 -4.08
C ASP A 46 -16.73 3.61 -3.33
N GLN A 47 -15.72 3.37 -2.47
CA GLN A 47 -15.53 2.07 -1.82
C GLN A 47 -15.38 2.14 -0.32
N SER A 48 -15.89 1.12 0.37
CA SER A 48 -15.61 0.93 1.78
C SER A 48 -14.17 0.47 2.01
N GLY A 49 -13.65 0.71 3.21
CA GLY A 49 -12.36 0.14 3.63
C GLY A 49 -12.33 -1.40 3.55
N GLU A 50 -13.47 -2.08 3.72
CA GLU A 50 -13.56 -3.54 3.59
C GLU A 50 -13.42 -4.02 2.14
N ASP A 51 -14.04 -3.31 1.19
CA ASP A 51 -13.89 -3.60 -0.24
C ASP A 51 -12.44 -3.41 -0.67
N THR A 52 -11.81 -2.33 -0.18
CA THR A 52 -10.39 -2.07 -0.43
C THR A 52 -9.52 -3.21 0.12
N VAL A 53 -9.70 -3.59 1.39
CA VAL A 53 -8.97 -4.71 2.01
C VAL A 53 -9.18 -6.01 1.20
N SER A 54 -10.40 -6.27 0.78
CA SER A 54 -10.75 -7.44 -0.03
C SER A 54 -9.99 -7.44 -1.37
N GLN A 55 -9.90 -6.30 -2.05
CA GLN A 55 -9.08 -6.18 -3.26
C GLN A 55 -7.60 -6.40 -2.97
N TRP A 56 -7.08 -5.82 -1.89
CA TRP A 56 -5.68 -5.93 -1.49
C TRP A 56 -5.30 -7.36 -1.10
N SER A 57 -6.23 -8.14 -0.56
CA SER A 57 -6.03 -9.55 -0.25
C SER A 57 -5.66 -10.38 -1.50
N LYS A 58 -6.18 -9.99 -2.68
CA LYS A 58 -5.92 -10.67 -3.94
C LYS A 58 -4.51 -10.46 -4.46
N LEU A 59 -3.80 -9.45 -3.93
CA LEU A 59 -2.56 -8.94 -4.47
C LEU A 59 -1.29 -9.55 -3.87
N SER A 60 -1.41 -10.33 -2.79
CA SER A 60 -0.25 -10.93 -2.11
C SER A 60 0.88 -9.92 -1.85
N LEU A 61 0.52 -8.68 -1.49
CA LEU A 61 1.44 -7.55 -1.29
C LEU A 61 2.52 -7.91 -0.26
N ASP A 62 2.13 -8.52 0.86
CA ASP A 62 3.03 -8.97 1.91
C ASP A 62 4.09 -9.94 1.41
N GLY A 63 3.70 -10.88 0.55
CA GLY A 63 4.62 -11.85 -0.05
C GLY A 63 5.63 -11.17 -0.96
N SER A 64 5.18 -10.19 -1.75
CA SER A 64 6.03 -9.45 -2.69
C SER A 64 7.06 -8.58 -1.97
N LEU A 65 6.63 -7.86 -0.93
CA LEU A 65 7.48 -6.96 -0.12
C LEU A 65 8.35 -7.71 0.89
N ALA A 66 8.04 -8.97 1.20
CA ALA A 66 8.88 -9.83 2.03
C ALA A 66 10.03 -10.52 1.26
N THR A 67 10.18 -10.27 -0.04
CA THR A 67 11.27 -10.83 -0.84
C THR A 67 12.61 -10.12 -0.58
N GLN A 68 13.71 -10.76 -0.99
CA GLN A 68 15.05 -10.20 -0.82
C GLN A 68 15.26 -8.87 -1.55
N ALA A 69 14.50 -8.59 -2.61
CA ALA A 69 14.54 -7.32 -3.32
C ALA A 69 14.12 -6.13 -2.45
N TYR A 70 13.34 -6.37 -1.40
CA TYR A 70 12.79 -5.36 -0.49
C TYR A 70 13.33 -5.49 0.93
N ARG A 71 14.46 -6.18 1.11
CA ARG A 71 15.06 -6.37 2.44
C ARG A 71 15.48 -5.04 3.08
N GLY A 72 15.93 -4.09 2.28
CA GLY A 72 16.31 -2.74 2.72
C GLY A 72 15.11 -1.80 2.96
N LEU A 73 13.88 -2.25 2.70
CA LEU A 73 12.70 -1.44 2.95
C LEU A 73 12.53 -1.20 4.46
N GLU A 74 12.57 0.06 4.84
CA GLU A 74 12.46 0.58 6.20
C GLU A 74 11.04 1.08 6.49
N MET A 75 10.32 1.54 5.46
CA MET A 75 8.98 2.10 5.61
C MET A 75 8.07 1.72 4.43
N LEU A 76 6.88 1.26 4.78
CA LEU A 76 5.72 1.07 3.90
C LEU A 76 4.61 1.94 4.47
N HIS A 77 4.41 3.10 3.86
CA HIS A 77 3.32 3.99 4.19
C HIS A 77 2.13 3.70 3.27
N ILE A 78 0.97 3.49 3.86
CA ILE A 78 -0.27 3.22 3.16
C ILE A 78 -1.29 4.27 3.58
N THR A 79 -1.75 5.07 2.62
CA THR A 79 -2.83 6.02 2.80
C THR A 79 -4.06 5.52 2.06
N LEU A 80 -5.17 5.39 2.78
CA LEU A 80 -6.48 5.17 2.19
C LEU A 80 -7.23 6.51 2.19
N CYS A 81 -7.63 6.94 1.00
CA CYS A 81 -8.35 8.16 0.76
C CYS A 81 -9.77 7.78 0.32
N ALA A 82 -10.76 8.03 1.18
CA ALA A 82 -12.16 7.72 0.89
C ALA A 82 -13.02 8.97 1.12
N ALA A 83 -14.24 8.98 0.57
CA ALA A 83 -15.22 10.02 0.87
C ALA A 83 -16.10 9.61 2.07
N GLU A 84 -16.69 10.56 2.78
CA GLU A 84 -17.73 10.25 3.77
C GLU A 84 -18.88 9.44 3.13
N PRO A 85 -19.45 8.44 3.83
CA PRO A 85 -19.21 8.05 5.23
C PRO A 85 -18.11 6.96 5.40
N TYR A 86 -17.30 6.69 4.38
CA TYR A 86 -16.38 5.53 4.38
C TYR A 86 -15.06 5.78 5.14
N VAL A 87 -14.81 7.01 5.60
CA VAL A 87 -13.58 7.46 6.30
C VAL A 87 -13.60 7.15 7.81
N GLU A 88 -14.53 6.35 8.30
CA GLU A 88 -14.51 5.97 9.72
C GLU A 88 -13.68 4.70 9.95
N ASN A 89 -12.56 4.82 10.69
CA ASN A 89 -11.85 3.66 11.26
C ASN A 89 -12.59 3.12 12.50
N VAL A 90 -13.90 2.86 12.37
CA VAL A 90 -14.72 2.38 13.49
C VAL A 90 -14.06 1.14 14.08
N ASP A 91 -13.75 1.20 15.38
CA ASP A 91 -13.11 0.13 16.16
C ASP A 91 -11.74 -0.36 15.67
N GLY A 92 -10.99 0.48 14.93
CA GLY A 92 -9.68 0.10 14.40
C GLY A 92 -9.74 -0.99 13.33
N ARG A 93 -10.88 -1.13 12.66
CA ARG A 93 -11.14 -2.20 11.68
C ARG A 93 -10.15 -2.17 10.52
N TRP A 94 -9.79 -0.98 10.04
CA TRP A 94 -8.80 -0.81 8.97
C TRP A 94 -7.42 -1.34 9.36
N ASP A 95 -6.94 -0.99 10.56
CA ASP A 95 -5.64 -1.45 11.06
C ASP A 95 -5.62 -2.98 11.25
N LYS A 96 -6.69 -3.54 11.84
CA LYS A 96 -6.81 -5.01 12.01
C LYS A 96 -6.79 -5.74 10.66
N SER A 97 -7.52 -5.22 9.68
CA SER A 97 -7.56 -5.78 8.33
C SER A 97 -6.20 -5.71 7.65
N CYS A 98 -5.53 -4.56 7.69
CA CYS A 98 -4.19 -4.39 7.15
C CYS A 98 -3.16 -5.29 7.84
N LYS A 99 -3.25 -5.46 9.16
CA LYS A 99 -2.40 -6.38 9.92
C LYS A 99 -2.57 -7.83 9.52
N SER A 100 -3.80 -8.23 9.18
CA SER A 100 -4.08 -9.56 8.63
C SER A 100 -3.54 -9.71 7.20
N LEU A 101 -3.54 -8.64 6.41
CA LEU A 101 -3.06 -8.64 5.02
C LEU A 101 -1.53 -8.62 4.91
N LEU A 102 -0.86 -7.92 5.82
CA LEU A 102 0.57 -7.60 5.77
C LEU A 102 1.37 -8.18 6.96
N PRO A 103 1.16 -9.45 7.36
CA PRO A 103 1.73 -9.96 8.61
C PRO A 103 3.26 -9.94 8.63
N LYS A 104 3.95 -10.17 7.50
CA LYS A 104 5.42 -10.13 7.45
C LYS A 104 5.93 -8.69 7.51
N CYS A 105 5.27 -7.75 6.84
CA CYS A 105 5.64 -6.34 6.91
C CYS A 105 5.40 -5.77 8.31
N TYR A 106 4.28 -6.11 8.96
CA TYR A 106 4.04 -5.74 10.37
C TYR A 106 5.07 -6.35 11.31
N LYS A 107 5.46 -7.62 11.10
CA LYS A 107 6.52 -8.27 11.90
C LYS A 107 7.87 -7.55 11.76
N ARG A 108 8.13 -6.93 10.60
CA ARG A 108 9.31 -6.10 10.37
C ARG A 108 9.21 -4.71 10.99
N GLY A 109 8.02 -4.29 11.45
CA GLY A 109 7.80 -2.96 12.03
C GLY A 109 7.89 -1.83 11.03
N ILE A 110 7.63 -2.10 9.75
CA ILE A 110 7.80 -1.12 8.66
C ILE A 110 6.49 -0.49 8.18
N VAL A 111 5.33 -0.93 8.69
CA VAL A 111 4.03 -0.48 8.19
C VAL A 111 3.56 0.75 8.94
N GLU A 112 3.21 1.79 8.20
CA GLU A 112 2.51 2.97 8.69
C GLU A 112 1.20 3.11 7.90
N LEU A 113 0.09 3.33 8.59
CA LEU A 113 -1.23 3.47 7.98
C LEU A 113 -1.80 4.86 8.23
N SER A 114 -2.42 5.42 7.21
CA SER A 114 -3.17 6.66 7.28
C SER A 114 -4.52 6.50 6.61
N LEU A 115 -5.52 7.18 7.16
CA LEU A 115 -6.85 7.32 6.59
C LEU A 115 -7.06 8.82 6.40
N GLU A 116 -7.36 9.22 5.18
CA GLU A 116 -7.58 10.61 4.82
C GLU A 116 -8.99 10.76 4.26
N ASP A 117 -9.67 11.79 4.77
CA ASP A 117 -10.91 12.26 4.18
C ASP A 117 -10.55 13.15 3.00
N VAL A 118 -11.20 12.91 1.87
CA VAL A 118 -11.06 13.76 0.70
C VAL A 118 -12.45 14.12 0.24
N ASP A 119 -12.70 15.43 0.19
CA ASP A 119 -13.85 15.98 -0.52
C ASP A 119 -13.84 15.44 -1.96
N ASP A 120 -14.96 14.84 -2.38
CA ASP A 120 -15.15 14.34 -3.74
C ASP A 120 -14.80 15.47 -4.73
N PRO A 121 -13.78 15.33 -5.59
CA PRO A 121 -13.43 16.38 -6.53
C PRO A 121 -14.57 16.55 -7.54
N GLU A 122 -15.34 17.63 -7.37
CA GLU A 122 -16.43 18.07 -8.28
C GLU A 122 -16.09 17.99 -9.77
#